data_AF-A0A960JE66-F1
#
_entry.id   AF-A0A960JE66-F1
#
_cell.length_a   1.000
_cell.length_b   1.000
_cell.length_c   1.000
_cell.angle_alpha   90.00
_cell.angle_beta   90.00
_cell.angle_gamma   90.00
#
_symmetry.space_group_name_H-M   'P 1'
#
loop_
_entity.id
_entity.type
_entity.pdbx_description
1 polymer ?
#
loop_
_entity_poly.entity_id
_entity_poly.type
_entity_poly.pdbx_seq_one_letter_code
_entity_poly.pdbx_strand_id
1 'polypeptide(L)' 'MALQSPRFRKNSRLIEASKGKTLRKGASGRHVHLIQMALIDLGYPMPKSVGGIRYSPDGSYGEETKQKVIEFQTD' A
#
# COMPACT_ATOMS: atom_id res chain seq x y z
N MET A 1 -10.14 -5.55 13.43
CA MET A 1 -10.57 -6.62 12.49
C MET A 1 -9.33 -7.32 11.95
N ALA A 2 -9.38 -8.64 11.74
CA ALA A 2 -8.28 -9.38 11.12
C ALA A 2 -8.24 -9.13 9.60
N LEU A 3 -7.05 -9.13 9.00
CA LEU A 3 -6.88 -9.01 7.56
C LEU A 3 -7.46 -10.25 6.85
N GLN A 4 -8.60 -10.09 6.19
CA GLN A 4 -9.27 -11.17 5.44
C GLN A 4 -8.60 -11.45 4.08
N SER A 5 -7.98 -10.42 3.48
CA SER A 5 -7.42 -10.54 2.13
C SER A 5 -6.21 -11.50 2.12
N PRO A 6 -6.20 -12.52 1.23
CA PRO A 6 -5.10 -13.48 1.15
C PRO A 6 -3.73 -12.84 0.92
N ARG A 7 -3.70 -11.71 0.20
CA ARG A 7 -2.49 -10.92 -0.06
C ARG A 7 -1.94 -10.22 1.18
N PHE A 8 -2.77 -9.90 2.17
CA PHE A 8 -2.36 -9.15 3.37
C PHE A 8 -2.12 -10.04 4.59
N ARG A 9 -2.88 -11.13 4.75
CA ARG A 9 -2.80 -12.02 5.91
C ARG A 9 -1.46 -12.74 6.10
N LYS A 10 -0.63 -12.82 5.04
CA LYS A 10 0.71 -13.45 5.09
C LYS A 10 1.83 -12.46 5.42
N ASN A 11 1.52 -11.16 5.57
CA ASN A 11 2.53 -10.13 5.78
C ASN A 11 2.48 -9.63 7.23
N SER A 12 3.52 -9.91 8.01
CA SER A 12 3.62 -9.52 9.42
C SER A 12 3.47 -8.01 9.64
N ARG A 13 4.06 -7.17 8.79
CA ARG A 13 3.96 -5.70 8.90
C ARG A 13 2.54 -5.20 8.68
N LEU A 14 1.78 -5.81 7.78
CA LEU A 14 0.37 -5.47 7.56
C LEU A 14 -0.50 -5.93 8.73
N ILE A 15 -0.22 -7.11 9.29
CA ILE A 15 -0.92 -7.58 10.51
C ILE A 15 -0.67 -6.61 11.65
N GLU A 16 0.57 -6.19 11.87
CA GLU A 16 0.89 -5.17 12.88
C GLU A 16 0.18 -3.85 12.61
N ALA A 17 0.09 -3.44 11.33
CA ALA A 17 -0.61 -2.23 10.95
C ALA A 17 -2.12 -2.29 11.26
N SER A 18 -2.74 -3.45 11.03
CA SER A 18 -4.14 -3.68 11.42
C SER A 18 -4.38 -3.64 12.94
N LYS A 19 -3.33 -3.80 13.74
CA LYS A 19 -3.37 -3.72 15.21
C LYS A 19 -3.05 -2.31 15.75
N GLY A 20 -2.83 -1.33 14.86
CA GLY A 20 -2.59 0.07 15.24
C GLY A 20 -1.17 0.59 15.00
N LYS A 21 -0.25 -0.20 14.41
CA LYS A 21 1.04 0.35 13.97
C LYS A 21 0.88 1.14 12.67
N THR A 22 1.15 2.44 12.69
CA THR A 22 1.01 3.27 11.49
C THR A 22 2.11 2.98 10.46
N LEU A 23 1.70 2.68 9.23
CA LEU A 23 2.59 2.75 8.07
C LEU A 23 2.73 4.21 7.65
N ARG A 24 3.95 4.64 7.40
CA ARG A 24 4.29 6.04 7.18
C ARG A 24 5.21 6.21 5.98
N LYS A 25 5.21 7.43 5.43
CA LYS A 25 6.14 7.86 4.37
C LYS A 25 7.58 7.49 4.74
N GLY A 26 8.32 6.97 3.76
CA GLY A 26 9.67 6.43 3.93
C GLY A 26 9.72 4.94 4.25
N ALA A 27 8.59 4.28 4.54
CA ALA A 27 8.52 2.83 4.57
C ALA A 27 8.75 2.24 3.16
N SER A 28 9.37 1.07 3.08
CA SER A 28 9.57 0.37 1.81
C SER A 28 9.53 -1.15 1.99
N GLY A 29 9.25 -1.85 0.90
CA GLY A 29 9.25 -3.30 0.82
C GLY A 29 7.87 -3.90 0.50
N ARG A 30 7.77 -5.23 0.65
CA ARG A 30 6.60 -6.00 0.16
C ARG A 30 5.26 -5.54 0.73
N HIS A 31 5.22 -5.05 1.97
CA HIS A 31 3.97 -4.58 2.59
C HIS A 31 3.44 -3.31 1.93
N VAL A 32 4.33 -2.38 1.57
CA VAL A 32 3.96 -1.16 0.82
C VAL A 32 3.49 -1.53 -0.58
N HIS A 33 4.24 -2.38 -1.28
CA HIS A 33 3.86 -2.87 -2.60
C HIS A 33 2.45 -3.47 -2.65
N LEU A 34 2.08 -4.25 -1.63
CA LEU A 34 0.74 -4.85 -1.53
C LEU A 34 -0.35 -3.80 -1.30
N ILE A 35 -0.08 -2.76 -0.50
CA ILE A 35 -1.02 -1.65 -0.29
C ILE A 35 -1.21 -0.87 -1.58
N GLN A 36 -0.10 -0.55 -2.26
CA GLN A 36 -0.12 0.15 -3.54
C GLN A 36 -0.94 -0.62 -4.59
N MET A 37 -0.76 -1.95 -4.69
CA MET A 37 -1.61 -2.79 -5.55
C MET A 37 -3.09 -2.67 -5.19
N ALA A 38 -3.43 -2.70 -3.90
CA ALA A 38 -4.82 -2.61 -3.49
C ALA A 38 -5.45 -1.24 -3.74
N LEU A 39 -4.69 -0.15 -3.56
CA LEU A 39 -5.15 1.20 -3.91
C LEU A 39 -5.43 1.30 -5.41
N ILE A 40 -4.55 0.75 -6.24
CA ILE A 40 -4.76 0.71 -7.70
C ILE A 40 -6.01 -0.10 -8.05
N ASP A 41 -6.19 -1.29 -7.46
CA ASP A 41 -7.38 -2.13 -7.68
C ASP A 41 -8.68 -1.42 -7.25
N LEU A 42 -8.60 -0.55 -6.24
CA LEU A 42 -9.72 0.25 -5.74
C LEU A 42 -9.97 1.52 -6.58
N GLY A 43 -9.18 1.77 -7.62
CA GLY A 43 -9.37 2.91 -8.52
C GLY A 43 -8.55 4.15 -8.16
N TYR A 44 -7.53 4.04 -7.30
CA TYR A 44 -6.58 5.11 -7.00
C TYR A 44 -5.29 4.91 -7.82
N PRO A 45 -5.22 5.41 -9.07
CA PRO A 45 -4.07 5.21 -9.94
C PRO A 45 -2.82 5.90 -9.37
N MET A 46 -1.68 5.24 -9.51
CA MET A 46 -0.39 5.74 -9.05
C MET A 46 0.68 5.65 -10.14
N PRO A 47 0.57 6.45 -11.21
CA PRO A 47 1.45 6.34 -12.37
C PRO A 47 2.92 6.58 -12.06
N LYS A 48 3.28 7.32 -11.00
CA LYS A 48 4.69 7.58 -10.66
C LYS A 48 5.33 6.42 -9.91
N SER A 49 4.58 5.78 -9.02
CA SER A 49 4.98 4.59 -8.27
C SER A 49 4.80 3.29 -9.08
N VAL A 50 4.12 3.36 -10.22
CA VAL A 50 3.94 2.28 -11.20
C VAL A 50 4.74 2.61 -12.47
N GLY A 51 6.06 2.61 -12.36
CA GLY A 51 6.98 2.92 -13.47
C GLY A 51 8.01 1.85 -13.78
N GLY A 52 8.04 0.75 -13.02
CA GLY A 52 9.05 -0.30 -13.12
C GLY A 52 8.69 -1.47 -14.04
N ILE A 53 9.44 -2.56 -13.90
CA ILE A 53 9.24 -3.82 -14.63
C ILE A 53 7.79 -4.30 -14.44
N ARG A 54 7.05 -4.42 -15.56
CA ARG A 54 5.68 -4.97 -15.67
C ARG A 54 4.53 -4.15 -15.04
N TYR A 55 4.61 -2.83 -15.00
CA TYR A 55 3.53 -1.99 -14.41
C TYR A 55 3.22 -2.39 -12.96
N SER A 56 4.27 -2.77 -12.25
CA SER A 56 4.21 -3.24 -10.87
C SER A 56 4.57 -2.09 -9.93
N PRO A 57 3.88 -1.89 -8.80
CA PRO A 57 4.24 -0.85 -7.85
C PRO A 57 5.66 -1.02 -7.28
N ASP A 58 6.36 0.10 -7.10
CA ASP A 58 7.74 0.18 -6.63
C ASP A 58 7.97 -0.32 -5.20
N GLY A 59 6.91 -0.48 -4.41
CA GLY A 59 7.00 -0.88 -3.01
C GLY A 59 7.61 0.18 -2.10
N SER A 60 7.62 1.44 -2.51
CA SER A 60 8.19 2.57 -1.77
C SER A 60 7.10 3.54 -1.36
N TYR A 61 6.99 3.82 -0.07
CA TYR A 61 5.96 4.72 0.46
C TYR A 61 6.44 6.17 0.28
N GLY A 62 6.35 6.63 -0.97
CA GLY A 62 6.69 7.99 -1.38
C GLY A 62 5.54 8.98 -1.20
N GLU A 63 5.67 10.15 -1.83
CA GLU A 63 4.66 11.20 -1.77
C GLU A 63 3.35 10.79 -2.48
N GLU A 64 3.43 10.14 -3.63
CA GLU A 64 2.23 9.69 -4.37
C GLU A 64 1.43 8.66 -3.57
N THR A 65 2.11 7.66 -2.98
CA THR A 65 1.46 6.67 -2.11
C THR A 65 0.81 7.33 -0.90
N LYS A 66 1.46 8.35 -0.30
CA LYS A 66 0.86 9.12 0.80
C LYS A 66 -0.43 9.82 0.35
N GLN A 67 -0.40 10.51 -0.78
CA GLN A 67 -1.57 11.22 -1.30
C GLN A 67 -2.73 10.25 -1.56
N LYS A 68 -2.48 9.10 -2.20
CA LYS A 68 -3.53 8.11 -2.46
C LYS A 68 -4.06 7.42 -1.21
N VAL A 69 -3.22 7.20 -0.20
CA VAL A 69 -3.71 6.70 1.09
C VAL A 69 -4.61 7.72 1.77
N ILE A 70 -4.25 9.01 1.74
CA ILE A 70 -5.10 10.07 2.31
C ILE A 70 -6.43 10.13 1.56
N GLU A 71 -6.40 10.14 0.22
CA GLU A 71 -7.59 10.15 -0.64
C GLU A 71 -8.54 9.00 -0.28
N PHE A 72 -8.02 7.77 -0.21
CA PHE A 72 -8.78 6.58 0.22
C PHE A 72 -9.32 6.66 1.66
N GLN A 73 -8.65 7.37 2.57
CA GLN A 73 -9.11 7.52 3.96
C GLN A 73 -10.20 8.59 4.11
N THR A 74 -10.32 9.49 3.14
CA THR A 74 -11.28 10.60 3.16
C THR A 74 -12.51 10.37 2.29
N ASP A 75 -12.48 9.37 1.40
CA ASP A 75 -13.62 8.87 0.64
C ASP A 75 -14.60 8.09 1.54
#